data_AF-A0A3M1I6N2-F1
#
_entry.id   AF-A0A3M1I6N2-F1
#
_cell.length_a   1.000
_cell.length_b   1.000
_cell.length_c   1.000
_cell.angle_alpha   90.00
_cell.angle_beta   90.00
_cell.angle_gamma   90.00
#
_symmetry.space_group_name_H-M   'P 1'
#
loop_
_entity.id
_entity.type
_entity.pdbx_description
1 polymer ?
#
loop_
_entity_poly.entity_id
_entity_poly.type
_entity_poly.pdbx_seq_one_letter_code
_entity_poly.pdbx_strand_id
1 'polypeptide(L)'
;LASQIRDLNEKILKAETLGDSPNDLMDKRDELFQKLSTLADVSVRRDDPDEMIVYLGGEVLVQGEVQHKLILKGNPQNEGLQDIVWEHNQKEVLFRNGKAQSLLEVRDGILKENIDKIDLLAVNIADIVNEVHRDGFGLTKETNLDFFNIDALSRNIRGNYDFDGDGTDDMTAIFRVAGRNKVEANRPIGIDGTLTFYRNDKDNTPVYITYRADETLNSVINRINRSGAGVVAYINHNNNLVLKGRIAEDNWQKNFMIRHIEDSGELLVGFAGLLQSSGPAGAFDYSRVDEINKFQSDLDRITLAPRFHPAGALFLSPEVEGNVALIATATGKDIGGTGDLNAANGAKDGSNALRIANALKHETRMIGRYNTVDDFYNGVISKLGIESRTAREQQENQELILKNLENQRQSIMGVNLDEEMANMVQFQHSYNAAAKVIKVIDEMLSRIIDHLR
;
A
#
# COMPACT_ATOMS: atom_id res chain seq x y z
N LEU A 1 -2.37 30.36 2.41
CA LEU A 1 -3.84 30.48 2.25
C LEU A 1 -4.53 30.83 3.56
N ALA A 2 -4.60 29.94 4.57
CA ALA A 2 -5.28 30.24 5.85
C ALA A 2 -4.81 31.55 6.52
N SER A 3 -3.50 31.79 6.62
CA SER A 3 -2.96 33.06 7.13
C SER A 3 -3.42 34.28 6.33
N GLN A 4 -3.52 34.18 5.00
CA GLN A 4 -3.97 35.29 4.15
C GLN A 4 -5.47 35.54 4.30
N ILE A 5 -6.27 34.47 4.47
CA ILE A 5 -7.70 34.58 4.77
C ILE A 5 -7.91 35.27 6.11
N ARG A 6 -7.15 34.89 7.15
CA ARG A 6 -7.14 35.58 8.44
C ARG A 6 -6.81 37.08 8.28
N ASP A 7 -5.73 37.40 7.56
CA ASP A 7 -5.32 38.80 7.36
C ASP A 7 -6.39 39.62 6.59
N LEU A 8 -7.14 38.97 5.68
CA LEU A 8 -8.26 39.61 4.99
C LEU A 8 -9.48 39.76 5.90
N ASN A 9 -9.80 38.77 6.74
CA ASN A 9 -10.87 38.89 7.73
C ASN A 9 -10.64 40.09 8.66
N GLU A 10 -9.39 40.30 9.13
CA GLU A 10 -9.04 41.44 9.97
C GLU A 10 -9.24 42.79 9.23
N LYS A 11 -8.84 42.86 7.95
CA LYS A 11 -8.98 44.09 7.14
C LYS A 11 -10.42 44.40 6.77
N ILE A 12 -11.21 43.38 6.45
CA ILE A 12 -12.64 43.50 6.12
C ILE A 12 -13.39 44.02 7.34
N LEU A 13 -13.20 43.38 8.49
CA LEU A 13 -13.82 43.81 9.75
C LEU A 13 -13.49 45.27 10.07
N LYS A 14 -12.21 45.67 9.94
CA LYS A 14 -11.79 47.08 10.13
C LYS A 14 -12.49 48.05 9.17
N ALA A 15 -12.61 47.71 7.89
CA ALA A 15 -13.28 48.55 6.91
C ALA A 15 -14.80 48.67 7.18
N GLU A 16 -15.46 47.55 7.50
CA GLU A 16 -16.90 47.52 7.83
C GLU A 16 -17.20 48.32 9.10
N THR A 17 -16.34 48.24 10.13
CA THR A 17 -16.49 49.09 11.34
C THR A 17 -16.34 50.59 11.07
N LEU A 18 -15.67 50.97 9.97
CA LEU A 18 -15.54 52.37 9.52
C LEU A 18 -16.69 52.79 8.60
N GLY A 19 -17.61 51.88 8.27
CA GLY A 19 -18.74 52.11 7.37
C GLY A 19 -18.42 51.95 5.87
N ASP A 20 -17.24 51.44 5.53
CA ASP A 20 -16.86 51.12 4.15
C ASP A 20 -17.39 49.74 3.74
N SER A 21 -17.64 49.54 2.44
CA SER A 21 -17.98 48.23 1.85
C SER A 21 -16.77 47.69 1.07
N PRO A 22 -15.91 46.85 1.66
CA PRO A 22 -14.61 46.48 1.10
C PRO A 22 -14.72 45.35 0.06
N ASN A 23 -15.49 45.57 -1.01
CA ASN A 23 -15.82 44.54 -2.02
C ASN A 23 -14.57 43.85 -2.60
N ASP A 24 -13.53 44.61 -2.97
CA ASP A 24 -12.27 44.05 -3.49
C ASP A 24 -11.54 43.10 -2.52
N LEU A 25 -11.66 43.34 -1.21
CA LEU A 25 -11.05 42.48 -0.18
C LEU A 25 -11.86 41.20 0.01
N MET A 26 -13.19 41.32 -0.06
CA MET A 26 -14.11 40.18 -0.02
C MET A 26 -13.88 39.26 -1.23
N ASP A 27 -13.73 39.83 -2.43
CA ASP A 27 -13.45 39.07 -3.66
C ASP A 27 -12.12 38.31 -3.56
N LYS A 28 -11.06 38.96 -3.06
CA LYS A 28 -9.77 38.29 -2.82
C LYS A 28 -9.87 37.18 -1.79
N ARG A 29 -10.66 37.38 -0.73
CA ARG A 29 -10.88 36.36 0.31
C ARG A 29 -11.59 35.15 -0.28
N ASP A 30 -12.60 35.38 -1.11
CA ASP A 30 -13.35 34.32 -1.78
C ASP A 30 -12.49 33.58 -2.81
N GLU A 31 -11.60 34.27 -3.54
CA GLU A 31 -10.60 33.62 -4.41
C GLU A 31 -9.63 32.72 -3.61
N LEU A 32 -9.13 33.20 -2.47
CA LEU A 32 -8.26 32.40 -1.60
C LEU A 32 -8.99 31.21 -0.97
N PHE A 33 -10.27 31.39 -0.61
CA PHE A 33 -11.10 30.31 -0.13
C PHE A 33 -11.34 29.26 -1.21
N GLN A 34 -11.63 29.67 -2.45
CA GLN A 34 -11.75 28.76 -3.59
C GLN A 34 -10.46 27.98 -3.83
N LYS A 35 -9.29 28.64 -3.76
CA LYS A 35 -8.00 27.93 -3.84
C LYS A 35 -7.83 26.93 -2.70
N LEU A 36 -8.22 27.30 -1.49
CA LEU A 36 -8.15 26.41 -0.33
C LEU A 36 -9.08 25.20 -0.48
N SER A 37 -10.30 25.38 -1.00
CA SER A 37 -11.26 24.31 -1.22
C SER A 37 -10.82 23.31 -2.30
N THR A 38 -10.00 23.72 -3.27
CA THR A 38 -9.38 22.76 -4.21
C THR A 38 -8.34 21.85 -3.54
N LEU A 39 -7.72 22.32 -2.45
CA LEU A 39 -6.67 21.57 -1.76
C LEU A 39 -7.24 20.65 -0.69
N ALA A 40 -8.28 21.08 0.03
CA ALA A 40 -8.80 20.36 1.19
C ALA A 40 -10.29 20.62 1.40
N ASP A 41 -10.95 19.71 2.12
CA ASP A 41 -12.35 19.83 2.54
C ASP A 41 -12.54 20.95 3.57
N VAL A 42 -12.67 22.18 3.08
CA VAL A 42 -12.95 23.36 3.89
C VAL A 42 -14.39 23.81 3.73
N SER A 43 -15.01 24.17 4.84
CA SER A 43 -16.35 24.73 4.88
C SER A 43 -16.35 26.08 5.58
N VAL A 44 -17.35 26.89 5.26
CA VAL A 44 -17.52 28.22 5.83
C VAL A 44 -18.80 28.26 6.60
N ARG A 45 -18.76 28.86 7.79
CA ARG A 45 -19.97 29.29 8.49
C ARG A 45 -19.92 30.79 8.71
N ARG A 46 -21.06 31.44 8.50
CA ARG A 46 -21.30 32.84 8.84
C ARG A 46 -22.38 32.85 9.90
N ASP A 47 -21.97 32.90 11.16
CA ASP A 47 -22.91 33.01 12.29
C ASP A 47 -23.38 34.48 12.47
N ASP A 48 -22.55 35.42 12.03
CA ASP A 48 -22.83 36.86 11.92
C ASP A 48 -22.54 37.29 10.46
N PRO A 49 -23.32 38.20 9.83
CA PRO A 49 -22.97 38.81 8.55
C PRO A 49 -21.49 39.18 8.38
N ASP A 50 -20.87 39.63 9.47
CA ASP A 50 -19.52 40.20 9.50
C ASP A 50 -18.43 39.17 9.88
N GLU A 51 -18.79 37.95 10.30
CA GLU A 51 -17.84 36.92 10.75
C GLU A 51 -17.80 35.70 9.83
N MET A 52 -16.68 35.51 9.13
CA MET A 52 -16.40 34.30 8.34
C MET A 52 -15.51 33.33 9.14
N ILE A 53 -16.08 32.18 9.51
CA ILE A 53 -15.35 31.08 10.15
C ILE A 53 -15.06 30.00 9.12
N VAL A 54 -13.79 29.66 8.95
CA VAL A 54 -13.34 28.58 8.05
C VAL A 54 -13.01 27.34 8.86
N TYR A 55 -13.65 26.23 8.51
CA TYR A 55 -13.42 24.91 9.09
C TYR A 55 -12.63 24.04 8.12
N LEU A 56 -11.83 23.12 8.67
CA LEU A 56 -11.16 22.03 7.96
C LEU A 56 -11.42 20.74 8.72
N GLY A 57 -12.02 19.73 8.07
CA GLY A 57 -12.29 18.44 8.71
C GLY A 57 -13.18 18.53 9.97
N GLY A 58 -13.99 19.59 10.08
CA GLY A 58 -14.86 19.86 11.23
C GLY A 58 -14.23 20.66 12.37
N GLU A 59 -12.98 21.09 12.23
CA GLU A 59 -12.24 21.89 13.22
C GLU A 59 -11.92 23.28 12.67
N VAL A 60 -11.85 24.29 13.54
CA VAL A 60 -11.65 25.70 13.11
C VAL A 60 -10.23 25.85 12.56
N LEU A 61 -10.13 26.26 11.29
CA LEU A 61 -8.87 26.61 10.64
C LEU A 61 -8.58 28.11 10.79
N VAL A 62 -9.61 28.94 10.58
CA VAL A 62 -9.55 30.41 10.73
C VAL A 62 -10.84 30.91 11.38
N GLN A 63 -10.71 31.72 12.43
CA GLN A 63 -11.80 32.47 13.03
C GLN A 63 -11.29 33.84 13.46
N GLY A 64 -11.83 34.93 12.89
CA GLY A 64 -11.33 36.27 13.14
C GLY A 64 -9.81 36.37 12.93
N GLU A 65 -9.09 36.77 13.98
CA GLU A 65 -7.62 36.87 14.01
C GLU A 65 -6.92 35.54 14.38
N VAL A 66 -7.66 34.50 14.76
CA VAL A 66 -7.11 33.21 15.16
C VAL A 66 -6.93 32.33 13.94
N GLN A 67 -5.73 31.77 13.79
CA GLN A 67 -5.42 30.72 12.82
C GLN A 67 -4.85 29.51 13.55
N HIS A 68 -5.43 28.33 13.32
CA HIS A 68 -4.84 27.07 13.75
C HIS A 68 -3.93 26.53 12.65
N LYS A 69 -2.69 26.19 12.98
CA LYS A 69 -1.70 25.68 12.03
C LYS A 69 -1.73 24.16 11.94
N LEU A 70 -1.30 23.68 10.78
CA LEU A 70 -1.04 22.26 10.52
C LEU A 70 0.47 22.04 10.49
N ILE A 71 0.91 20.89 11.02
CA ILE A 71 2.31 20.45 10.97
C ILE A 71 2.39 19.03 10.43
N LEU A 72 3.57 18.66 9.94
CA LEU A 72 3.87 17.34 9.42
C LEU A 72 4.56 16.52 10.50
N LYS A 73 4.07 15.30 10.74
CA LYS A 73 4.62 14.37 11.73
C LYS A 73 4.96 13.06 11.05
N GLY A 74 6.21 12.60 11.19
CA GLY A 74 6.62 11.30 10.66
C GLY A 74 5.88 10.16 11.37
N ASN A 75 5.40 9.19 10.60
CA ASN A 75 4.67 8.02 11.08
C ASN A 75 5.54 6.76 10.93
N PRO A 76 6.13 6.23 12.02
CA PRO A 76 6.96 5.02 11.96
C PRO A 76 6.20 3.80 11.45
N GLN A 77 4.88 3.72 11.65
CA GLN A 77 4.03 2.62 11.16
C GLN A 77 3.75 2.72 9.65
N ASN A 78 4.00 3.89 9.05
CA ASN A 78 3.86 4.15 7.62
C ASN A 78 5.20 4.58 7.01
N GLU A 79 6.29 3.85 7.33
CA GLU A 79 7.62 4.05 6.72
C GLU A 79 8.23 5.45 6.93
N GLY A 80 7.80 6.15 7.99
CA GLY A 80 8.23 7.52 8.26
C GLY A 80 7.57 8.56 7.36
N LEU A 81 6.60 8.16 6.51
CA LEU A 81 5.78 9.09 5.75
C LEU A 81 5.07 10.07 6.69
N GLN A 82 4.82 11.27 6.18
CA GLN A 82 4.35 12.37 6.99
C GLN A 82 2.82 12.40 7.06
N ASP A 83 2.28 12.32 8.27
CA ASP A 83 0.89 12.62 8.56
C ASP A 83 0.73 14.12 8.82
N ILE A 84 -0.50 14.61 8.61
CA ILE A 84 -0.84 16.02 8.81
C ILE A 84 -1.62 16.12 10.13
N VAL A 85 -1.08 16.85 11.09
CA VAL A 85 -1.70 17.03 12.41
C VAL A 85 -1.88 18.51 12.74
N TRP A 86 -2.84 18.81 13.60
CA TRP A 86 -3.03 20.15 14.15
C TRP A 86 -1.91 20.49 15.15
N GLU A 87 -1.27 21.64 14.98
CA GLU A 87 -0.14 22.07 15.83
C GLU A 87 -0.52 22.13 17.31
N HIS A 88 -1.71 22.66 17.60
CA HIS A 88 -2.12 23.01 18.96
C HIS A 88 -2.56 21.81 19.82
N ASN A 89 -3.01 20.71 19.22
CA ASN A 89 -3.53 19.54 19.94
C ASN A 89 -2.94 18.20 19.47
N GLN A 90 -2.09 18.21 18.42
CA GLN A 90 -1.43 17.05 17.83
C GLN A 90 -2.39 16.00 17.24
N LYS A 91 -3.67 16.33 17.08
CA LYS A 91 -4.67 15.45 16.46
C LYS A 91 -4.50 15.43 14.95
N GLU A 92 -4.67 14.25 14.35
CA GLU A 92 -4.65 14.07 12.91
C GLU A 92 -5.79 14.83 12.21
N VAL A 93 -5.47 15.43 11.07
CA VAL A 93 -6.40 16.18 10.24
C VAL A 93 -7.12 15.20 9.32
N LEU A 94 -8.45 15.13 9.46
CA LEU A 94 -9.28 14.29 8.61
C LEU A 94 -9.67 15.05 7.34
N PHE A 95 -9.03 14.72 6.23
CA PHE A 95 -9.47 15.17 4.90
C PHE A 95 -10.58 14.24 4.40
N ARG A 96 -11.66 14.81 3.85
CA ARG A 96 -12.75 14.02 3.25
C ARG A 96 -12.76 14.08 1.74
N ASN A 97 -12.24 15.17 1.19
CA ASN A 97 -12.14 15.44 -0.25
C ASN A 97 -10.99 16.44 -0.50
N GLY A 98 -10.86 16.88 -1.75
CA GLY A 98 -9.80 17.77 -2.20
C GLY A 98 -8.51 17.03 -2.51
N LYS A 99 -7.52 17.78 -3.03
CA LYS A 99 -6.24 17.21 -3.46
C LYS A 99 -5.47 16.51 -2.33
N ALA A 100 -5.57 17.01 -1.10
CA ALA A 100 -4.92 16.42 0.07
C ALA A 100 -5.43 14.99 0.35
N GLN A 101 -6.76 14.80 0.37
CA GLN A 101 -7.34 13.47 0.56
C GLN A 101 -6.91 12.50 -0.54
N SER A 102 -6.98 12.95 -1.80
CA SER A 102 -6.58 12.10 -2.94
C SER A 102 -5.12 11.70 -2.89
N LEU A 103 -4.21 12.61 -2.51
CA LEU A 103 -2.79 12.28 -2.35
C LEU A 103 -2.54 11.28 -1.23
N LEU A 104 -3.23 11.42 -0.09
CA LEU A 104 -3.13 10.47 1.02
C LEU A 104 -3.69 9.09 0.63
N GLU A 105 -4.84 9.03 -0.04
CA GLU A 105 -5.44 7.79 -0.52
C GLU A 105 -4.53 7.07 -1.54
N VAL A 106 -3.94 7.82 -2.48
CA VAL A 106 -2.99 7.27 -3.43
C VAL A 106 -1.74 6.75 -2.71
N ARG A 107 -1.16 7.54 -1.81
CA ARG A 107 0.08 7.20 -1.10
C ARG A 107 -0.10 6.01 -0.17
N ASP A 108 -1.09 6.07 0.71
CA ASP A 108 -1.24 5.15 1.84
C ASP A 108 -2.12 3.94 1.53
N GLY A 109 -2.94 4.03 0.48
CA GLY A 109 -3.80 2.95 -0.01
C GLY A 109 -3.27 2.34 -1.31
N ILE A 110 -3.47 3.07 -2.42
CA ILE A 110 -3.31 2.52 -3.78
C ILE A 110 -1.87 2.11 -4.07
N LEU A 111 -0.89 2.96 -3.77
CA LEU A 111 0.52 2.67 -4.02
C LEU A 111 0.99 1.51 -3.14
N LYS A 112 0.63 1.51 -1.85
CA LYS A 112 0.97 0.43 -0.92
C LYS A 112 0.44 -0.92 -1.40
N GLU A 113 -0.84 -1.00 -1.76
CA GLU A 113 -1.43 -2.25 -2.28
C GLU A 113 -0.73 -2.73 -3.56
N ASN A 114 -0.30 -1.80 -4.42
CA ASN A 114 0.40 -2.16 -5.65
C ASN A 114 1.86 -2.56 -5.42
N ILE A 115 2.55 -1.94 -4.46
CA ILE A 115 3.89 -2.38 -4.03
C ILE A 115 3.81 -3.82 -3.51
N ASP A 116 2.85 -4.13 -2.63
CA ASP A 116 2.64 -5.50 -2.11
C ASP A 116 2.42 -6.52 -3.24
N LYS A 117 1.67 -6.15 -4.28
CA LYS A 117 1.45 -7.03 -5.46
C LYS A 117 2.74 -7.26 -6.25
N ILE A 118 3.54 -6.22 -6.47
CA ILE A 118 4.80 -6.33 -7.22
C ILE A 118 5.82 -7.12 -6.40
N ASP A 119 5.88 -6.90 -5.09
CA ASP A 119 6.70 -7.70 -4.17
C ASP A 119 6.33 -9.17 -4.20
N LEU A 120 5.02 -9.46 -4.16
CA LEU A 120 4.52 -10.82 -4.27
C LEU A 120 4.94 -11.47 -5.59
N LEU A 121 4.86 -10.73 -6.71
CA LEU A 121 5.31 -11.21 -8.00
C LEU A 121 6.82 -11.50 -8.01
N ALA A 122 7.61 -10.55 -7.51
CA ALA A 122 9.07 -10.63 -7.46
C ALA A 122 9.54 -11.85 -6.66
N VAL A 123 9.01 -12.02 -5.45
CA VAL A 123 9.36 -13.16 -4.59
C VAL A 123 8.96 -14.48 -5.23
N ASN A 124 7.74 -14.58 -5.78
CA ASN A 124 7.29 -15.82 -6.43
C ASN A 124 8.14 -16.17 -7.66
N ILE A 125 8.45 -15.19 -8.54
CA ILE A 125 9.28 -15.43 -9.71
C ILE A 125 10.69 -15.86 -9.29
N ALA A 126 11.33 -15.09 -8.41
CA ALA A 126 12.68 -15.37 -7.96
C ALA A 126 12.79 -16.75 -7.33
N ASP A 127 11.89 -17.07 -6.40
CA ASP A 127 11.90 -18.35 -5.71
C ASP A 127 11.65 -19.53 -6.66
N ILE A 128 10.65 -19.44 -7.55
CA ILE A 128 10.31 -20.51 -8.50
C ILE A 128 11.47 -20.77 -9.47
N VAL A 129 12.08 -19.70 -9.98
CA VAL A 129 13.19 -19.79 -10.92
C VAL A 129 14.42 -20.34 -10.20
N ASN A 130 14.77 -19.80 -9.03
CA ASN A 130 15.94 -20.25 -8.26
C ASN A 130 15.82 -21.69 -7.80
N GLU A 131 14.63 -22.14 -7.39
CA GLU A 131 14.41 -23.55 -7.02
C GLU A 131 14.82 -24.49 -8.15
N VAL A 132 14.38 -24.22 -9.39
CA VAL A 132 14.71 -25.08 -10.54
C VAL A 132 16.14 -24.85 -11.03
N HIS A 133 16.63 -23.60 -10.94
CA HIS A 133 17.94 -23.21 -11.44
C HIS A 133 19.07 -23.83 -10.61
N ARG A 134 18.94 -23.87 -9.27
CA ARG A 134 19.92 -24.50 -8.37
C ARG A 134 20.19 -25.96 -8.72
N ASP A 135 19.18 -26.68 -9.18
CA ASP A 135 19.29 -28.10 -9.53
C ASP A 135 19.59 -28.34 -11.01
N GLY A 136 19.75 -27.28 -11.79
CA GLY A 136 20.02 -27.33 -13.21
C GLY A 136 21.50 -27.30 -13.55
N PHE A 137 21.78 -27.56 -14.83
CA PHE A 137 23.13 -27.47 -15.39
C PHE A 137 23.19 -26.41 -16.48
N GLY A 138 24.12 -25.47 -16.33
CA GLY A 138 24.55 -24.56 -17.40
C GLY A 138 25.59 -25.19 -18.32
N LEU A 139 26.16 -24.39 -19.22
CA LEU A 139 27.25 -24.83 -20.11
C LEU A 139 28.54 -25.13 -19.34
N THR A 140 28.76 -24.47 -18.19
CA THR A 140 29.89 -24.73 -17.29
C THR A 140 29.72 -26.00 -16.45
N LYS A 141 28.48 -26.53 -16.37
CA LYS A 141 28.07 -27.66 -15.53
C LYS A 141 28.11 -27.39 -14.01
N GLU A 142 28.30 -26.14 -13.61
CA GLU A 142 28.12 -25.72 -12.23
C GLU A 142 26.64 -25.76 -11.85
N THR A 143 26.36 -26.11 -10.60
CA THR A 143 25.02 -26.23 -10.01
C THR A 143 24.97 -25.44 -8.69
N ASN A 144 23.81 -25.45 -8.03
CA ASN A 144 23.56 -24.76 -6.78
C ASN A 144 23.79 -23.24 -6.85
N LEU A 145 23.44 -22.66 -8.00
CA LEU A 145 23.48 -21.23 -8.24
C LEU A 145 22.07 -20.68 -8.32
N ASP A 146 21.84 -19.53 -7.70
CA ASP A 146 20.62 -18.77 -7.87
C ASP A 146 20.66 -17.99 -9.19
N PHE A 147 19.52 -17.85 -9.84
CA PHE A 147 19.38 -17.01 -11.04
C PHE A 147 19.12 -15.56 -10.65
N PHE A 148 18.24 -15.37 -9.68
CA PHE A 148 17.89 -14.09 -9.08
C PHE A 148 18.45 -14.00 -7.66
N ASN A 149 18.84 -12.81 -7.23
CA ASN A 149 19.13 -12.53 -5.84
C ASN A 149 18.09 -11.52 -5.32
N ILE A 150 17.59 -11.78 -4.12
CA ILE A 150 16.83 -10.83 -3.32
C ILE A 150 17.57 -10.72 -1.99
N ASP A 151 18.00 -9.51 -1.65
CA ASP A 151 18.62 -9.24 -0.36
C ASP A 151 17.76 -9.79 0.78
N ALA A 152 18.37 -10.60 1.65
CA ALA A 152 17.72 -11.06 2.87
C ALA A 152 17.53 -9.91 3.86
N LEU A 153 16.48 -10.00 4.68
CA LEU A 153 16.22 -9.07 5.78
C LEU A 153 17.36 -9.13 6.81
N SER A 154 17.79 -10.35 7.14
CA SER A 154 18.91 -10.59 8.03
C SER A 154 20.21 -10.81 7.28
N ARG A 155 21.29 -10.21 7.78
CA ARG A 155 22.67 -10.51 7.35
C ARG A 155 23.27 -11.72 8.09
N ASN A 156 22.58 -12.22 9.11
CA ASN A 156 22.97 -13.40 9.86
C ASN A 156 22.51 -14.64 9.09
N ILE A 157 23.41 -15.58 8.82
CA ILE A 157 23.10 -16.83 8.11
C ILE A 157 22.05 -17.69 8.83
N ARG A 158 21.87 -17.48 10.15
CA ARG A 158 20.84 -18.15 10.95
C ARG A 158 19.46 -17.50 10.82
N GLY A 159 19.34 -16.37 10.13
CA GLY A 159 18.10 -15.61 10.02
C GLY A 159 17.78 -14.75 11.24
N ASN A 160 18.63 -14.71 12.26
CA ASN A 160 18.39 -13.88 13.44
C ASN A 160 18.35 -12.40 13.04
N TYR A 161 17.34 -11.67 13.50
CA TYR A 161 17.12 -10.27 13.14
C TYR A 161 16.67 -9.49 14.37
N ASP A 162 17.13 -8.24 14.45
CA ASP A 162 16.73 -7.23 15.42
C ASP A 162 15.60 -6.39 14.81
N PHE A 163 14.35 -6.71 15.18
CA PHE A 163 13.17 -6.10 14.57
C PHE A 163 12.81 -4.74 15.17
N ASP A 164 13.07 -4.52 16.46
CA ASP A 164 12.81 -3.24 17.13
C ASP A 164 13.97 -2.24 17.04
N GLY A 165 15.15 -2.70 16.60
CA GLY A 165 16.32 -1.88 16.34
C GLY A 165 17.10 -1.51 17.61
N ASP A 166 16.95 -2.27 18.69
CA ASP A 166 17.61 -2.01 19.98
C ASP A 166 19.08 -2.46 20.04
N GLY A 167 19.54 -3.19 19.01
CA GLY A 167 20.87 -3.77 18.90
C GLY A 167 20.95 -5.26 19.29
N THR A 168 19.83 -5.87 19.66
CA THR A 168 19.73 -7.28 20.05
C THR A 168 18.81 -8.04 19.11
N ASP A 169 19.26 -9.18 18.59
CA ASP A 169 18.39 -10.03 17.78
C ASP A 169 17.21 -10.54 18.63
N ASP A 170 15.99 -10.43 18.11
CA ASP A 170 14.75 -10.79 18.80
C ASP A 170 13.91 -11.83 18.04
N MET A 171 14.25 -12.12 16.77
CA MET A 171 13.49 -13.06 15.94
C MET A 171 14.36 -13.89 14.98
N THR A 172 13.80 -14.95 14.42
CA THR A 172 14.38 -15.74 13.32
C THR A 172 13.52 -15.60 12.05
N ALA A 173 14.01 -14.84 11.06
CA ALA A 173 13.28 -14.49 9.84
C ALA A 173 13.55 -15.50 8.71
N ILE A 174 12.69 -16.53 8.60
CA ILE A 174 12.76 -17.56 7.56
C ILE A 174 11.55 -17.45 6.63
N PHE A 175 11.81 -17.47 5.32
CA PHE A 175 10.76 -17.45 4.30
C PHE A 175 10.42 -18.84 3.79
N ARG A 176 11.42 -19.69 3.51
CA ARG A 176 11.19 -21.00 2.90
C ARG A 176 12.04 -22.06 3.56
N VAL A 177 11.47 -23.25 3.72
CA VAL A 177 12.20 -24.45 4.13
C VAL A 177 11.70 -25.67 3.34
N ALA A 178 12.65 -26.46 2.83
CA ALA A 178 12.37 -27.73 2.18
C ALA A 178 12.85 -28.90 3.05
N GLY A 179 12.03 -29.94 3.19
CA GLY A 179 12.41 -31.17 3.89
C GLY A 179 13.54 -31.92 3.19
N ARG A 180 14.26 -32.78 3.92
CA ARG A 180 15.36 -33.61 3.39
C ARG A 180 14.87 -34.82 2.61
N ASN A 181 13.73 -35.40 3.00
CA ASN A 181 13.29 -36.69 2.49
C ASN A 181 12.50 -36.53 1.19
N LYS A 182 12.73 -37.45 0.24
CA LYS A 182 11.89 -37.58 -0.96
C LYS A 182 10.58 -38.26 -0.55
N VAL A 183 9.44 -37.66 -0.89
CA VAL A 183 8.10 -38.09 -0.48
C VAL A 183 7.26 -38.49 -1.68
N GLU A 184 6.44 -39.53 -1.50
CA GLU A 184 5.47 -39.94 -2.51
C GLU A 184 4.09 -39.35 -2.21
N ALA A 185 3.77 -38.24 -2.89
CA ALA A 185 2.61 -37.40 -2.60
C ALA A 185 1.24 -38.09 -2.65
N ASN A 186 1.13 -39.13 -3.48
CA ASN A 186 -0.13 -39.80 -3.84
C ASN A 186 -0.33 -41.12 -3.10
N ARG A 187 0.64 -41.55 -2.28
CA ARG A 187 0.48 -42.73 -1.43
C ARG A 187 -0.02 -42.33 -0.04
N PRO A 188 -0.70 -43.23 0.68
CA PRO A 188 -1.06 -43.01 2.06
C PRO A 188 0.17 -42.69 2.89
N ILE A 189 0.09 -41.66 3.75
CA ILE A 189 1.20 -41.22 4.60
C ILE A 189 1.53 -42.22 5.72
N GLY A 190 0.56 -43.07 6.11
CA GLY A 190 0.75 -44.14 7.08
C GLY A 190 0.91 -43.70 8.54
N ILE A 191 0.75 -42.40 8.82
CA ILE A 191 0.99 -41.78 10.13
C ILE A 191 -0.20 -40.86 10.46
N ASP A 192 -0.61 -40.84 11.73
CA ASP A 192 -1.59 -39.90 12.26
C ASP A 192 -0.90 -38.75 13.01
N GLY A 193 -1.53 -37.57 13.04
CA GLY A 193 -1.04 -36.45 13.83
C GLY A 193 -1.77 -35.15 13.53
N THR A 194 -1.21 -34.04 13.99
CA THR A 194 -1.75 -32.69 13.75
C THR A 194 -0.61 -31.72 13.57
N LEU A 195 -0.64 -31.00 12.45
CA LEU A 195 0.22 -29.85 12.23
C LEU A 195 -0.42 -28.62 12.87
N THR A 196 0.39 -27.80 13.52
CA THR A 196 -0.02 -26.48 14.00
C THR A 196 0.78 -25.42 13.25
N PHE A 197 0.06 -24.48 12.63
CA PHE A 197 0.62 -23.27 12.04
C PHE A 197 -0.06 -22.05 12.65
N TYR A 198 0.53 -20.88 12.52
CA TYR A 198 -0.14 -19.62 12.88
C TYR A 198 -0.63 -18.89 11.63
N ARG A 199 -1.77 -18.21 11.75
CA ARG A 199 -2.16 -17.17 10.79
C ARG A 199 -1.20 -16.00 10.90
N ASN A 200 -1.04 -15.26 9.81
CA ASN A 200 -0.24 -14.04 9.83
C ASN A 200 -1.08 -12.83 10.29
N ASP A 201 -1.95 -13.03 11.29
CA ASP A 201 -2.76 -11.99 11.91
C ASP A 201 -2.08 -11.49 13.20
N LYS A 202 -2.66 -10.47 13.82
CA LYS A 202 -2.06 -9.80 14.99
C LYS A 202 -1.89 -10.74 16.19
N ASP A 203 -2.79 -11.70 16.32
CA ASP A 203 -2.89 -12.59 17.47
C ASP A 203 -2.15 -13.92 17.24
N ASN A 204 -1.55 -14.12 16.06
CA ASN A 204 -0.96 -15.37 15.61
C ASN A 204 -1.93 -16.56 15.79
N THR A 205 -3.16 -16.41 15.33
CA THR A 205 -4.23 -17.39 15.58
C THR A 205 -3.79 -18.80 15.15
N PRO A 206 -3.86 -19.81 16.04
CA PRO A 206 -3.44 -21.16 15.69
C PRO A 206 -4.41 -21.83 14.70
N VAL A 207 -3.82 -22.52 13.73
CA VAL A 207 -4.50 -23.30 12.68
C VAL A 207 -4.03 -24.74 12.80
N TYR A 208 -4.97 -25.62 13.13
CA TYR A 208 -4.71 -27.04 13.31
C TYR A 208 -5.10 -27.82 12.05
N ILE A 209 -4.17 -28.62 11.54
CA ILE A 209 -4.34 -29.48 10.38
C ILE A 209 -4.09 -30.91 10.81
N THR A 210 -5.16 -31.60 11.21
CA THR A 210 -5.10 -33.03 11.48
C THR A 210 -4.82 -33.78 10.18
N TYR A 211 -4.02 -34.84 10.23
CA TYR A 211 -3.78 -35.75 9.12
C TYR A 211 -3.89 -37.20 9.61
N ARG A 212 -4.29 -38.10 8.72
CA ARG A 212 -4.52 -39.52 9.03
C ARG A 212 -3.71 -40.46 8.15
N ALA A 213 -3.43 -41.65 8.66
CA ALA A 213 -2.59 -42.65 8.02
C ALA A 213 -3.10 -43.09 6.64
N ASP A 214 -4.41 -43.04 6.40
CA ASP A 214 -5.05 -43.38 5.12
C ASP A 214 -5.07 -42.21 4.11
N GLU A 215 -4.74 -40.99 4.55
CA GLU A 215 -4.70 -39.81 3.69
C GLU A 215 -3.41 -39.73 2.88
N THR A 216 -3.48 -39.09 1.72
CA THR A 216 -2.31 -38.77 0.91
C THR A 216 -1.70 -37.43 1.35
N LEU A 217 -0.39 -37.25 1.17
CA LEU A 217 0.26 -35.97 1.46
C LEU A 217 -0.35 -34.83 0.63
N ASN A 218 -0.76 -35.08 -0.61
CA ASN A 218 -1.46 -34.09 -1.44
C ASN A 218 -2.79 -33.61 -0.80
N SER A 219 -3.53 -34.49 -0.13
CA SER A 219 -4.74 -34.10 0.61
C SER A 219 -4.39 -33.14 1.77
N VAL A 220 -3.33 -33.46 2.51
CA VAL A 220 -2.85 -32.63 3.63
C VAL A 220 -2.36 -31.27 3.12
N ILE A 221 -1.56 -31.23 2.06
CA ILE A 221 -1.08 -29.97 1.43
C ILE A 221 -2.26 -29.09 1.00
N ASN A 222 -3.25 -29.67 0.33
CA ASN A 222 -4.45 -28.93 -0.07
C ASN A 222 -5.22 -28.37 1.15
N ARG A 223 -5.25 -29.12 2.25
CA ARG A 223 -5.85 -28.67 3.51
C ARG A 223 -5.07 -27.50 4.13
N ILE A 224 -3.74 -27.58 4.19
CA ILE A 224 -2.87 -26.49 4.64
C ILE A 224 -3.18 -25.23 3.82
N ASN A 225 -3.13 -25.33 2.49
CA ASN A 225 -3.26 -24.19 1.60
C ASN A 225 -4.64 -23.49 1.66
N ARG A 226 -5.70 -24.23 2.03
CA ARG A 226 -7.08 -23.72 2.17
C ARG A 226 -7.46 -23.28 3.59
N SER A 227 -6.64 -23.57 4.58
CA SER A 227 -6.96 -23.34 6.01
C SER A 227 -6.81 -21.89 6.48
N GLY A 228 -6.14 -21.06 5.68
CA GLY A 228 -5.70 -19.72 6.10
C GLY A 228 -4.45 -19.72 6.97
N ALA A 229 -3.75 -20.86 7.12
CA ALA A 229 -2.41 -20.89 7.72
C ALA A 229 -1.48 -19.88 7.04
N GLY A 230 -0.56 -19.29 7.81
CA GLY A 230 0.44 -18.33 7.35
C GLY A 230 1.50 -18.91 6.42
N VAL A 231 1.30 -20.13 5.92
CA VAL A 231 2.23 -20.84 5.03
C VAL A 231 1.56 -21.36 3.76
N VAL A 232 2.35 -21.54 2.71
CA VAL A 232 2.00 -22.33 1.53
C VAL A 232 2.84 -23.60 1.55
N ALA A 233 2.19 -24.74 1.34
CA ALA A 233 2.83 -26.04 1.21
C ALA A 233 2.77 -26.52 -0.25
N TYR A 234 3.83 -27.14 -0.73
CA TYR A 234 3.85 -27.83 -2.02
C TYR A 234 4.99 -28.86 -2.06
N ILE A 235 5.05 -29.65 -3.12
CA ILE A 235 6.14 -30.59 -3.37
C ILE A 235 6.96 -30.06 -4.53
N ASN A 236 8.26 -29.89 -4.32
CA ASN A 236 9.15 -29.43 -5.38
C ASN A 236 9.42 -30.53 -6.42
N HIS A 237 10.14 -30.17 -7.49
CA HIS A 237 10.43 -31.13 -8.57
C HIS A 237 11.40 -32.28 -8.17
N ASN A 238 12.00 -32.22 -6.98
CA ASN A 238 12.81 -33.30 -6.40
C ASN A 238 12.01 -34.19 -5.43
N ASN A 239 10.68 -34.02 -5.39
CA ASN A 239 9.78 -34.71 -4.48
C ASN A 239 10.04 -34.40 -3.01
N ASN A 240 10.49 -33.19 -2.63
CA ASN A 240 10.57 -32.78 -1.23
C ASN A 240 9.38 -31.89 -0.87
N LEU A 241 8.83 -32.06 0.34
CA LEU A 241 7.84 -31.14 0.89
C LEU A 241 8.50 -29.80 1.20
N VAL A 242 7.87 -28.71 0.77
CA VAL A 242 8.33 -27.34 0.99
C VAL A 242 7.25 -26.52 1.66
N LEU A 243 7.65 -25.70 2.62
CA LEU A 243 6.82 -24.69 3.26
C LEU A 243 7.39 -23.29 2.98
N LYS A 244 6.51 -22.34 2.68
CA LYS A 244 6.83 -20.92 2.44
C LYS A 244 5.95 -20.00 3.27
N GLY A 245 6.50 -18.91 3.79
CA GLY A 245 5.76 -17.86 4.47
C GLY A 245 4.86 -17.06 3.52
N ARG A 246 3.67 -16.69 4.01
CA ARG A 246 2.73 -15.80 3.30
C ARG A 246 2.97 -14.33 3.64
N ILE A 247 2.29 -13.44 2.92
CA ILE A 247 2.16 -12.03 3.31
C ILE A 247 1.48 -11.93 4.68
N ALA A 248 1.78 -10.85 5.39
CA ALA A 248 1.22 -10.56 6.70
C ALA A 248 -0.10 -9.78 6.58
N GLU A 249 -1.05 -10.07 7.47
CA GLU A 249 -2.32 -9.36 7.58
C GLU A 249 -2.26 -8.26 8.66
N ASP A 250 -1.26 -8.31 9.55
CA ASP A 250 -1.06 -7.40 10.68
C ASP A 250 -0.01 -6.31 10.40
N ASN A 251 1.24 -6.69 10.15
CA ASN A 251 2.37 -5.79 9.90
C ASN A 251 3.11 -6.26 8.65
N TRP A 252 3.12 -5.41 7.62
CA TRP A 252 3.79 -5.64 6.35
C TRP A 252 5.29 -5.92 6.49
N GLN A 253 5.96 -5.44 7.56
CA GLN A 253 7.35 -5.76 7.85
C GLN A 253 7.58 -7.25 8.20
N LYS A 254 6.50 -8.00 8.48
CA LYS A 254 6.53 -9.45 8.69
C LYS A 254 6.14 -10.24 7.44
N ASN A 255 6.03 -9.58 6.28
CA ASN A 255 5.73 -10.24 5.02
C ASN A 255 6.73 -11.35 4.75
N PHE A 256 6.22 -12.45 4.17
CA PHE A 256 7.01 -13.60 3.75
C PHE A 256 7.68 -14.38 4.89
N MET A 257 7.35 -14.12 6.15
CA MET A 257 7.89 -14.89 7.27
C MET A 257 7.00 -16.09 7.60
N ILE A 258 7.62 -17.25 7.79
CA ILE A 258 6.99 -18.37 8.48
C ILE A 258 6.93 -17.99 9.96
N ARG A 259 5.75 -18.09 10.60
CA ARG A 259 5.58 -17.73 12.02
C ARG A 259 5.72 -18.91 12.97
N HIS A 260 5.05 -20.01 12.67
CA HIS A 260 5.05 -21.20 13.51
C HIS A 260 4.94 -22.44 12.66
N ILE A 261 5.75 -23.45 12.97
CA ILE A 261 5.61 -24.81 12.42
C ILE A 261 5.77 -25.80 13.55
N GLU A 262 4.74 -26.60 13.75
CA GLU A 262 4.76 -27.70 14.70
C GLU A 262 4.07 -28.92 14.09
N ASP A 263 4.58 -30.09 14.45
CA ASP A 263 3.96 -31.37 14.13
C ASP A 263 3.89 -32.22 15.39
N SER A 264 2.69 -32.67 15.78
CA SER A 264 2.52 -33.58 16.90
C SER A 264 2.87 -35.04 16.58
N GLY A 265 2.96 -35.41 15.30
CA GLY A 265 3.36 -36.73 14.83
C GLY A 265 4.67 -36.70 14.04
N GLU A 266 4.79 -37.56 13.04
CA GLU A 266 6.04 -37.79 12.30
C GLU A 266 5.97 -37.30 10.83
N LEU A 267 4.98 -36.48 10.45
CA LEU A 267 4.85 -36.04 9.06
C LEU A 267 5.95 -35.06 8.64
N LEU A 268 6.25 -34.06 9.47
CA LEU A 268 7.32 -33.09 9.24
C LEU A 268 8.66 -33.56 9.81
N VAL A 269 8.68 -34.55 10.70
CA VAL A 269 9.89 -35.08 11.32
C VAL A 269 10.41 -36.28 10.52
N GLY A 270 9.88 -37.48 10.73
CA GLY A 270 10.33 -38.69 10.03
C GLY A 270 9.98 -38.76 8.55
N PHE A 271 8.77 -38.37 8.14
CA PHE A 271 8.30 -38.56 6.76
C PHE A 271 8.92 -37.55 5.79
N ALA A 272 8.81 -36.24 6.09
CA ALA A 272 9.37 -35.19 5.24
C ALA A 272 10.81 -34.77 5.60
N GLY A 273 11.27 -35.01 6.83
CA GLY A 273 12.63 -34.62 7.25
C GLY A 273 12.81 -33.09 7.32
N LEU A 274 11.81 -32.37 7.83
CA LEU A 274 11.79 -30.90 7.93
C LEU A 274 12.16 -30.44 9.35
N LEU A 275 11.48 -30.94 10.39
CA LEU A 275 11.71 -30.59 11.80
C LEU A 275 12.54 -31.64 12.54
N GLN A 276 13.36 -31.24 13.51
CA GLN A 276 14.21 -32.15 14.28
C GLN A 276 13.43 -33.06 15.25
N SER A 277 12.30 -32.59 15.78
CA SER A 277 11.49 -33.34 16.74
C SER A 277 10.03 -32.92 16.70
N SER A 278 9.16 -33.80 17.19
CA SER A 278 7.72 -33.58 17.24
C SER A 278 7.29 -32.85 18.53
N GLY A 279 6.09 -32.28 18.50
CA GLY A 279 5.45 -31.60 19.61
C GLY A 279 6.00 -30.20 19.91
N PRO A 280 5.52 -29.56 21.00
CA PRO A 280 5.78 -28.15 21.26
C PRO A 280 7.26 -27.79 21.44
N ALA A 281 8.10 -28.72 21.93
CA ALA A 281 9.53 -28.48 22.08
C ALA A 281 10.29 -28.47 20.75
N GLY A 282 9.79 -29.19 19.74
CA GLY A 282 10.32 -29.24 18.38
C GLY A 282 9.77 -28.15 17.46
N ALA A 283 8.77 -27.39 17.93
CA ALA A 283 8.14 -26.33 17.15
C ALA A 283 9.12 -25.19 16.85
N PHE A 284 9.09 -24.72 15.60
CA PHE A 284 9.69 -23.48 15.16
C PHE A 284 8.77 -22.32 15.52
N ASP A 285 9.30 -21.28 16.15
CA ASP A 285 8.60 -20.02 16.46
C ASP A 285 9.47 -18.83 16.06
N TYR A 286 9.03 -18.04 15.08
CA TYR A 286 9.81 -16.93 14.55
C TYR A 286 10.17 -15.86 15.60
N SER A 287 9.41 -15.75 16.70
CA SER A 287 9.62 -14.73 17.74
C SER A 287 10.77 -15.05 18.71
N ARG A 288 11.59 -16.05 18.39
CA ARG A 288 12.79 -16.42 19.13
C ARG A 288 13.98 -16.47 18.18
N VAL A 289 15.17 -16.22 18.72
CA VAL A 289 16.44 -16.34 18.00
C VAL A 289 16.91 -17.80 17.91
N ASP A 290 17.77 -18.08 16.93
CA ASP A 290 18.40 -19.38 16.72
C ASP A 290 17.40 -20.53 16.43
N GLU A 291 16.19 -20.20 16.01
CA GLU A 291 15.12 -21.18 15.73
C GLU A 291 15.35 -21.94 14.43
N ILE A 292 16.29 -21.50 13.59
CA ILE A 292 16.77 -22.29 12.45
C ILE A 292 17.25 -23.67 12.89
N ASN A 293 17.72 -23.81 14.14
CA ASN A 293 18.14 -25.09 14.72
C ASN A 293 16.99 -26.08 14.92
N LYS A 294 15.71 -25.68 14.74
CA LYS A 294 14.57 -26.61 14.76
C LYS A 294 14.47 -27.41 13.48
N PHE A 295 15.12 -26.99 12.40
CA PHE A 295 15.08 -27.69 11.13
C PHE A 295 16.16 -28.78 11.04
N GLN A 296 15.81 -29.89 10.38
CA GLN A 296 16.81 -30.89 9.99
C GLN A 296 17.53 -30.47 8.71
N SER A 297 16.91 -29.62 7.90
CA SER A 297 17.37 -29.24 6.57
C SER A 297 18.73 -28.54 6.59
N ASP A 298 19.55 -28.85 5.59
CA ASP A 298 20.80 -28.14 5.34
C ASP A 298 20.50 -26.68 4.92
N LEU A 299 21.46 -25.76 5.11
CA LEU A 299 21.22 -24.32 4.92
C LEU A 299 20.84 -23.95 3.48
N ASP A 300 21.26 -24.73 2.48
CA ASP A 300 20.88 -24.56 1.07
C ASP A 300 19.39 -24.85 0.78
N ARG A 301 18.70 -25.52 1.71
CA ARG A 301 17.26 -25.80 1.65
C ARG A 301 16.41 -24.78 2.42
N ILE A 302 17.05 -23.81 3.07
CA ILE A 302 16.41 -22.75 3.85
C ILE A 302 16.67 -21.42 3.16
N THR A 303 15.62 -20.64 2.94
CA THR A 303 15.73 -19.28 2.41
C THR A 303 15.26 -18.31 3.49
N LEU A 304 16.11 -17.33 3.82
CA LEU A 304 15.78 -16.27 4.77
C LEU A 304 14.68 -15.38 4.21
N ALA A 305 13.95 -14.71 5.11
CA ALA A 305 12.95 -13.73 4.68
C ALA A 305 13.62 -12.61 3.87
N PRO A 306 13.04 -12.20 2.74
CA PRO A 306 13.57 -11.09 1.97
C PRO A 306 13.41 -9.79 2.76
N ARG A 307 14.23 -8.79 2.44
CA ARG A 307 14.07 -7.44 2.97
C ARG A 307 12.71 -6.84 2.58
N PHE A 308 12.37 -5.76 3.26
CA PHE A 308 11.23 -4.91 2.95
C PHE A 308 11.25 -4.45 1.48
N HIS A 309 10.08 -4.47 0.84
CA HIS A 309 9.87 -4.12 -0.57
C HIS A 309 10.79 -4.90 -1.53
N PRO A 310 10.75 -6.25 -1.51
CA PRO A 310 11.69 -7.10 -2.25
C PRO A 310 11.74 -6.85 -3.75
N ALA A 311 10.67 -6.33 -4.37
CA ALA A 311 10.71 -5.98 -5.79
C ALA A 311 11.76 -4.91 -6.11
N GLY A 312 12.00 -3.97 -5.19
CA GLY A 312 13.03 -2.95 -5.33
C GLY A 312 14.46 -3.47 -5.15
N ALA A 313 14.61 -4.72 -4.69
CA ALA A 313 15.89 -5.37 -4.40
C ALA A 313 16.04 -6.72 -5.13
N LEU A 314 15.28 -6.95 -6.20
CA LEU A 314 15.42 -8.11 -7.07
C LEU A 314 16.41 -7.79 -8.19
N PHE A 315 17.47 -8.58 -8.31
CA PHE A 315 18.46 -8.47 -9.38
C PHE A 315 18.90 -9.85 -9.86
N LEU A 316 19.58 -9.91 -11.01
CA LEU A 316 20.25 -11.15 -11.44
C LEU A 316 21.40 -11.46 -10.50
N SER A 317 21.68 -12.73 -10.23
CA SER A 317 22.86 -13.07 -9.43
C SER A 317 24.13 -12.57 -10.13
N PRO A 318 25.09 -11.97 -9.40
CA PRO A 318 26.34 -11.46 -9.98
C PRO A 318 27.11 -12.52 -10.79
N GLU A 319 27.00 -13.79 -10.37
CA GLU A 319 27.56 -14.93 -11.08
C GLU A 319 26.93 -15.07 -12.48
N VAL A 320 25.60 -15.10 -12.57
CA VAL A 320 24.88 -15.25 -13.84
C VAL A 320 25.02 -14.01 -14.71
N GLU A 321 25.01 -12.82 -14.11
CA GLU A 321 25.24 -11.55 -14.82
C GLU A 321 26.64 -11.50 -15.45
N GLY A 322 27.67 -11.92 -14.70
CA GLY A 322 29.04 -11.99 -15.18
C GLY A 322 29.28 -13.12 -16.20
N ASN A 323 28.47 -14.18 -16.18
CA ASN A 323 28.63 -15.32 -17.07
C ASN A 323 27.30 -16.01 -17.41
N VAL A 324 26.74 -15.65 -18.57
CA VAL A 324 25.52 -16.24 -19.15
C VAL A 324 25.64 -17.76 -19.36
N ALA A 325 26.85 -18.33 -19.43
CA ALA A 325 27.06 -19.77 -19.52
C ALA A 325 26.61 -20.53 -18.25
N LEU A 326 26.38 -19.82 -17.14
CA LEU A 326 25.85 -20.36 -15.88
C LEU A 326 24.33 -20.54 -15.89
N ILE A 327 23.61 -20.01 -16.89
CA ILE A 327 22.16 -20.18 -16.96
C ILE A 327 21.82 -21.67 -17.14
N ALA A 328 21.19 -22.22 -16.10
CA ALA A 328 20.97 -23.64 -15.93
C ALA A 328 19.71 -24.16 -16.63
N THR A 329 19.73 -24.21 -17.97
CA THR A 329 18.56 -24.60 -18.78
C THR A 329 18.33 -26.11 -18.90
N ALA A 330 19.34 -26.93 -18.59
CA ALA A 330 19.29 -28.39 -18.72
C ALA A 330 19.02 -29.08 -17.38
N THR A 331 18.31 -30.21 -17.39
CA THR A 331 18.34 -31.11 -16.21
C THR A 331 19.62 -31.93 -16.21
N GLY A 332 19.90 -32.56 -15.06
CA GLY A 332 20.87 -33.64 -14.99
C GLY A 332 20.29 -35.02 -15.29
N LYS A 333 21.18 -35.99 -15.41
CA LYS A 333 20.99 -37.43 -15.34
C LYS A 333 21.53 -37.89 -13.99
N ASP A 334 20.88 -38.90 -13.42
CA ASP A 334 21.47 -39.69 -12.34
C ASP A 334 22.39 -40.74 -12.96
N ILE A 335 23.68 -40.45 -12.97
CA ILE A 335 24.70 -41.43 -13.33
C ILE A 335 25.03 -42.21 -12.07
N GLY A 336 24.72 -43.51 -12.10
CA GLY A 336 25.04 -44.43 -11.00
C GLY A 336 23.84 -44.88 -10.16
N GLY A 337 22.63 -44.39 -10.45
CA GLY A 337 21.40 -44.86 -9.78
C GLY A 337 21.31 -44.41 -8.32
N THR A 338 21.97 -43.32 -7.97
CA THR A 338 22.01 -42.74 -6.62
C THR A 338 20.73 -42.01 -6.25
N GLY A 339 19.86 -41.76 -7.23
CA GLY A 339 18.65 -40.96 -7.11
C GLY A 339 18.88 -39.46 -7.28
N ASP A 340 20.14 -39.02 -7.40
CA ASP A 340 20.51 -37.60 -7.50
C ASP A 340 21.05 -37.27 -8.89
N LEU A 341 20.58 -36.15 -9.45
CA LEU A 341 20.98 -35.70 -10.78
C LEU A 341 22.40 -35.12 -10.70
N ASN A 342 23.40 -35.88 -11.15
CA ASN A 342 24.82 -35.57 -10.96
C ASN A 342 25.60 -35.32 -12.27
N ALA A 343 24.94 -35.36 -13.43
CA ALA A 343 25.58 -35.03 -14.71
C ALA A 343 24.64 -34.39 -15.72
N ALA A 344 25.08 -33.34 -16.42
CA ALA A 344 24.26 -32.65 -17.43
C ALA A 344 23.76 -33.57 -18.56
N ASN A 345 22.51 -33.38 -19.00
CA ASN A 345 21.91 -34.11 -20.13
C ASN A 345 22.61 -33.87 -21.48
N GLY A 346 23.37 -32.78 -21.60
CA GLY A 346 24.11 -32.38 -22.80
C GLY A 346 23.76 -30.96 -23.25
N ALA A 347 24.52 -30.44 -24.23
CA ALA A 347 24.21 -29.13 -24.83
C ALA A 347 22.86 -29.18 -25.58
N LYS A 348 22.10 -28.07 -25.52
CA LYS A 348 20.74 -27.88 -26.11
C LYS A 348 19.57 -28.50 -25.34
N ASP A 349 19.78 -28.96 -24.11
CA ASP A 349 18.65 -29.34 -23.25
C ASP A 349 18.02 -28.09 -22.61
N GLY A 350 16.72 -27.90 -22.85
CA GLY A 350 15.89 -26.81 -22.34
C GLY A 350 14.81 -27.28 -21.35
N SER A 351 14.91 -28.50 -20.86
CA SER A 351 13.95 -29.12 -19.95
C SER A 351 13.77 -28.36 -18.63
N ASN A 352 14.82 -27.78 -18.04
CA ASN A 352 14.68 -26.94 -16.84
C ASN A 352 13.98 -25.63 -17.15
N ALA A 353 14.22 -25.02 -18.32
CA ALA A 353 13.46 -23.86 -18.76
C ALA A 353 11.96 -24.18 -18.92
N LEU A 354 11.64 -25.37 -19.45
CA LEU A 354 10.26 -25.85 -19.54
C LEU A 354 9.66 -26.11 -18.14
N ARG A 355 10.43 -26.65 -17.19
CA ARG A 355 10.00 -26.82 -15.79
C ARG A 355 9.66 -25.47 -15.15
N ILE A 356 10.53 -24.46 -15.30
CA ILE A 356 10.26 -23.10 -14.83
C ILE A 356 8.95 -22.57 -15.42
N ALA A 357 8.79 -22.69 -16.75
CA ALA A 357 7.58 -22.22 -17.43
C ALA A 357 6.32 -22.93 -16.93
N ASN A 358 6.37 -24.25 -16.75
CA ASN A 358 5.24 -25.01 -16.19
C ASN A 358 4.92 -24.60 -14.76
N ALA A 359 5.96 -24.37 -13.95
CA ALA A 359 5.79 -24.05 -12.56
C ALA A 359 5.24 -22.64 -12.32
N LEU A 360 5.55 -21.70 -13.20
CA LEU A 360 4.94 -20.36 -13.19
C LEU A 360 3.48 -20.38 -13.66
N LYS A 361 3.16 -21.21 -14.67
CA LYS A 361 1.84 -21.19 -15.34
C LYS A 361 0.79 -22.12 -14.75
N HIS A 362 1.19 -23.27 -14.22
CA HIS A 362 0.25 -24.36 -13.92
C HIS A 362 0.34 -24.88 -12.48
N GLU A 363 1.47 -24.71 -11.78
CA GLU A 363 1.65 -25.27 -10.45
C GLU A 363 1.02 -24.40 -9.35
N THR A 364 0.28 -25.05 -8.44
CA THR A 364 -0.41 -24.41 -7.30
C THR A 364 0.55 -24.17 -6.12
N ARG A 365 1.59 -23.36 -6.34
CA ARG A 365 2.65 -23.11 -5.35
C ARG A 365 2.95 -21.63 -5.11
N MET A 366 2.09 -20.76 -5.65
CA MET A 366 2.18 -19.33 -5.47
C MET A 366 1.89 -18.93 -4.02
N ILE A 367 2.63 -17.93 -3.53
CA ILE A 367 2.27 -17.19 -2.32
C ILE A 367 1.13 -16.23 -2.69
N GLY A 368 -0.01 -16.35 -2.03
CA GLY A 368 -1.15 -15.46 -2.25
C GLY A 368 -2.48 -16.19 -2.31
N ARG A 369 -3.51 -15.48 -2.78
CA ARG A 369 -4.87 -16.03 -2.93
C ARG A 369 -5.10 -16.76 -4.25
N TYR A 370 -4.24 -16.50 -5.24
CA TYR A 370 -4.31 -17.14 -6.54
C TYR A 370 -3.61 -18.49 -6.51
N ASN A 371 -4.03 -19.37 -7.40
CA ASN A 371 -3.45 -20.70 -7.51
C ASN A 371 -2.06 -20.65 -8.17
N THR A 372 -1.92 -19.91 -9.28
CA THR A 372 -0.68 -19.83 -10.07
C THR A 372 -0.20 -18.38 -10.21
N VAL A 373 1.08 -18.22 -10.55
CA VAL A 373 1.69 -16.90 -10.81
C VAL A 373 1.07 -16.26 -12.06
N ASP A 374 0.75 -17.06 -13.08
CA ASP A 374 0.07 -16.59 -14.30
C ASP A 374 -1.34 -16.06 -14.01
N ASP A 375 -2.13 -16.76 -13.19
CA ASP A 375 -3.45 -16.31 -12.77
C ASP A 375 -3.37 -14.97 -12.02
N PHE A 376 -2.39 -14.83 -11.12
CA PHE A 376 -2.16 -13.59 -10.40
C PHE A 376 -1.75 -12.44 -11.33
N TYR A 377 -0.77 -12.66 -12.21
CA TYR A 377 -0.29 -11.65 -13.15
C TYR A 377 -1.43 -11.13 -14.04
N ASN A 378 -2.23 -12.04 -14.61
CA ASN A 378 -3.41 -11.68 -15.40
C ASN A 378 -4.46 -10.95 -14.55
N GLY A 379 -4.64 -11.36 -13.29
CA GLY A 379 -5.51 -10.70 -12.33
C GLY A 379 -5.09 -9.26 -12.01
N VAL A 380 -3.79 -9.02 -11.79
CA VAL A 380 -3.24 -7.68 -11.52
C VAL A 380 -3.43 -6.76 -12.72
N ILE A 381 -3.09 -7.22 -13.94
CA ILE A 381 -3.28 -6.42 -15.16
C ILE A 381 -4.76 -6.11 -15.39
N SER A 382 -5.63 -7.09 -15.20
CA SER A 382 -7.07 -6.91 -15.37
C SER A 382 -7.63 -5.89 -14.37
N LYS A 383 -7.25 -6.00 -13.09
CA LYS A 383 -7.66 -5.06 -12.04
C LYS A 383 -7.16 -3.65 -12.34
N LEU A 384 -5.88 -3.49 -12.68
CA LEU A 384 -5.31 -2.19 -13.06
C LEU A 384 -6.01 -1.57 -14.28
N GLY A 385 -6.36 -2.39 -15.28
CA GLY A 385 -7.11 -1.94 -16.46
C GLY A 385 -8.51 -1.44 -16.13
N ILE A 386 -9.21 -2.09 -15.20
CA ILE A 386 -10.54 -1.67 -14.71
C ILE A 386 -10.40 -0.38 -13.89
N GLU A 387 -9.49 -0.35 -12.92
CA GLU A 387 -9.27 0.83 -12.06
C GLU A 387 -8.90 2.06 -12.87
N SER A 388 -7.99 1.93 -13.85
CA SER A 388 -7.62 3.04 -14.73
C SER A 388 -8.78 3.53 -15.58
N ARG A 389 -9.68 2.65 -16.03
CA ARG A 389 -10.86 3.05 -16.81
C ARG A 389 -11.86 3.78 -15.93
N THR A 390 -12.20 3.21 -14.78
CA THR A 390 -13.14 3.80 -13.82
C THR A 390 -12.64 5.16 -13.33
N ALA A 391 -11.34 5.30 -13.03
CA ALA A 391 -10.76 6.58 -12.63
C ALA A 391 -10.89 7.66 -13.72
N ARG A 392 -10.67 7.31 -14.99
CA ARG A 392 -10.85 8.24 -16.12
C ARG A 392 -12.32 8.64 -16.31
N GLU A 393 -13.23 7.67 -16.30
CA GLU A 393 -14.67 7.94 -16.40
C GLU A 393 -15.15 8.84 -15.24
N GLN A 394 -14.64 8.61 -14.03
CA GLN A 394 -15.00 9.43 -12.88
C GLN A 394 -14.41 10.84 -12.96
N GLN A 395 -13.19 11.01 -13.47
CA GLN A 395 -12.61 12.33 -13.75
C GLN A 395 -13.46 13.09 -14.78
N GLU A 396 -13.80 12.46 -15.90
CA GLU A 396 -14.63 13.07 -16.95
C GLU A 396 -16.00 13.51 -16.41
N ASN A 397 -16.65 12.66 -15.62
CA ASN A 397 -17.92 12.99 -14.96
C ASN A 397 -17.78 14.18 -13.99
N GLN A 398 -16.70 14.22 -13.22
CA GLN A 398 -16.46 15.31 -12.26
C GLN A 398 -16.18 16.65 -12.98
N GLU A 399 -15.45 16.62 -14.10
CA GLU A 399 -15.21 17.80 -14.94
C GLU A 399 -16.52 18.35 -15.52
N LEU A 400 -17.44 17.47 -15.94
CA LEU A 400 -18.76 17.87 -16.42
C LEU A 400 -19.62 18.50 -15.33
N ILE A 401 -19.61 17.94 -14.12
CA ILE A 401 -20.32 18.50 -12.96
C ILE A 401 -19.75 19.87 -12.61
N LEU A 402 -18.42 20.00 -12.54
CA LEU A 402 -17.75 21.27 -12.24
C LEU A 402 -18.13 22.33 -13.27
N LYS A 403 -18.08 22.00 -14.56
CA LYS A 403 -18.49 22.91 -15.64
C LYS A 403 -19.94 23.36 -15.51
N ASN A 404 -20.85 22.46 -15.12
CA ASN A 404 -22.25 22.82 -14.89
C ASN A 404 -22.40 23.77 -13.69
N LEU A 405 -21.74 23.46 -12.56
CA LEU A 405 -21.74 24.32 -11.38
C LEU A 405 -21.12 25.69 -11.65
N GLU A 406 -20.04 25.76 -12.43
CA GLU A 406 -19.43 27.02 -12.86
C GLU A 406 -20.40 27.84 -13.70
N ASN A 407 -21.10 27.23 -14.64
CA ASN A 407 -22.12 27.92 -15.45
C ASN A 407 -23.28 28.44 -14.58
N GLN A 408 -23.78 27.63 -13.64
CA GLN A 408 -24.81 28.06 -12.68
C GLN A 408 -24.31 29.20 -11.80
N ARG A 409 -23.09 29.09 -11.29
CA ARG A 409 -22.46 30.12 -10.47
C ARG A 409 -22.30 31.41 -11.27
N GLN A 410 -21.82 31.36 -12.52
CA GLN A 410 -21.74 32.53 -13.40
C GLN A 410 -23.12 33.14 -13.69
N SER A 411 -24.17 32.32 -13.78
CA SER A 411 -25.54 32.80 -13.94
C SER A 411 -26.10 33.51 -12.70
N ILE A 412 -25.60 33.19 -11.50
CA ILE A 412 -26.06 33.77 -10.22
C ILE A 412 -25.16 34.94 -9.79
N MET A 413 -23.83 34.77 -9.90
CA MET A 413 -22.80 35.76 -9.58
C MET A 413 -22.57 36.77 -10.70
N GLY A 414 -23.09 36.50 -11.91
CA GLY A 414 -23.10 37.47 -12.98
C GLY A 414 -23.88 38.68 -12.51
N VAL A 415 -23.16 39.71 -12.07
CA VAL A 415 -23.71 41.01 -11.75
C VAL A 415 -24.52 41.44 -12.97
N ASN A 416 -25.82 41.59 -12.79
CA ASN A 416 -26.67 42.06 -13.85
C ASN A 416 -26.30 43.53 -14.08
N LEU A 417 -25.40 43.79 -15.04
CA LEU A 417 -24.97 45.13 -15.43
C LEU A 417 -26.18 46.03 -15.72
N ASP A 418 -27.29 45.45 -16.16
CA ASP A 418 -28.54 46.18 -16.37
C ASP A 418 -29.19 46.61 -15.05
N GLU A 419 -29.07 45.82 -13.98
CA GLU A 419 -29.58 46.12 -12.64
C GLU A 419 -28.65 47.08 -11.88
N GLU A 420 -27.33 46.93 -12.01
CA GLU A 420 -26.36 47.93 -11.54
C GLU A 420 -26.48 49.25 -12.29
N MET A 421 -26.68 49.22 -13.62
CA MET A 421 -26.91 50.42 -14.43
C MET A 421 -28.27 51.04 -14.12
N ALA A 422 -29.32 50.25 -13.90
CA ALA A 422 -30.62 50.75 -13.45
C ALA A 422 -30.50 51.42 -12.07
N ASN A 423 -29.78 50.82 -11.13
CA ASN A 423 -29.50 51.43 -9.82
C ASN A 423 -28.65 52.70 -9.97
N MET A 424 -27.65 52.72 -10.85
CA MET A 424 -26.83 53.89 -11.11
C MET A 424 -27.66 55.04 -11.72
N VAL A 425 -28.53 54.73 -12.68
CA VAL A 425 -29.47 55.68 -13.30
C VAL A 425 -30.48 56.17 -12.27
N GLN A 426 -30.99 55.29 -11.41
CA GLN A 426 -31.89 55.65 -10.31
C GLN A 426 -31.20 56.58 -9.32
N PHE A 427 -29.97 56.27 -8.87
CA PHE A 427 -29.18 57.14 -8.00
C PHE A 427 -28.88 58.49 -8.67
N GLN A 428 -28.58 58.50 -9.96
CA GLN A 428 -28.36 59.73 -10.71
C GLN A 428 -29.65 60.57 -10.80
N HIS A 429 -30.81 59.95 -11.02
CA HIS A 429 -32.11 60.64 -10.99
C HIS A 429 -32.46 61.17 -9.61
N SER A 430 -32.26 60.38 -8.56
CA SER A 430 -32.48 60.80 -7.17
C SER A 430 -31.55 61.95 -6.78
N TYR A 431 -30.29 61.93 -7.19
CA TYR A 431 -29.34 63.01 -6.96
C TYR A 431 -29.73 64.29 -7.70
N ASN A 432 -30.12 64.17 -8.97
CA ASN A 432 -30.62 65.30 -9.77
C ASN A 432 -31.92 65.88 -9.21
N ALA A 433 -32.82 65.04 -8.69
CA ALA A 433 -34.06 65.47 -8.05
C ALA A 433 -33.76 66.20 -6.72
N ALA A 434 -32.89 65.65 -5.88
CA ALA A 434 -32.44 66.29 -4.65
C ALA A 434 -31.76 67.64 -4.92
N ALA A 435 -30.89 67.72 -5.93
CA ALA A 435 -30.25 68.96 -6.35
C ALA A 435 -31.28 70.01 -6.84
N LYS A 436 -32.33 69.60 -7.56
CA LYS A 436 -33.44 70.48 -7.94
C LYS A 436 -34.23 70.97 -6.73
N VAL A 437 -34.53 70.09 -5.77
CA VAL A 437 -35.23 70.49 -4.53
C VAL A 437 -34.40 71.50 -3.76
N ILE A 438 -33.09 71.26 -3.61
CA ILE A 438 -32.16 72.21 -2.99
C ILE A 438 -32.16 73.54 -3.74
N LYS A 439 -32.12 73.52 -5.08
CA LYS A 439 -32.17 74.74 -5.89
C LYS A 439 -33.48 75.50 -5.75
N VAL A 440 -34.61 74.81 -5.70
CA VAL A 440 -35.93 75.45 -5.48
C VAL A 440 -36.02 76.02 -4.06
N ILE A 441 -35.47 75.34 -3.06
CA ILE A 441 -35.35 75.88 -1.70
C ILE A 441 -34.47 77.13 -1.69
N ASP A 442 -33.34 77.13 -2.39
CA ASP A 442 -32.44 78.27 -2.52
C ASP A 442 -33.10 79.47 -3.22
N GLU A 443 -33.88 79.23 -4.28
CA GLU A 443 -34.67 80.24 -4.97
C GLU A 443 -35.83 80.77 -4.11
N MET A 444 -36.51 79.92 -3.34
CA MET A 444 -37.55 80.35 -2.40
C MET A 444 -36.95 81.18 -1.26
N LEU A 445 -35.82 80.76 -0.70
CA LEU A 445 -35.09 81.52 0.31
C LEU A 445 -34.66 82.88 -0.25
N SER A 446 -34.12 82.92 -1.46
CA SER A 446 -33.75 84.17 -2.14
C SER A 446 -34.95 85.09 -2.37
N ARG A 447 -36.09 84.57 -2.84
CA ARG A 447 -37.30 85.39 -3.03
C ARG A 447 -37.88 85.92 -1.73
N ILE A 448 -37.86 85.13 -0.66
CA ILE A 448 -38.28 85.57 0.67
C ILE A 448 -37.36 86.69 1.16
N ILE A 449 -36.05 86.55 0.97
CA ILE A 449 -35.04 87.56 1.34
C ILE A 449 -35.23 88.85 0.51
N ASP A 450 -35.50 88.74 -0.79
CA ASP A 450 -35.70 89.89 -1.68
C ASP A 450 -37.03 90.63 -1.44
N HIS A 451 -38.06 89.95 -0.92
CA HIS A 451 -39.32 90.60 -0.50
C HIS A 451 -39.29 91.16 0.94
N LEU A 452 -38.22 90.90 1.70
CA LEU A 452 -38.01 91.43 3.05
C LEU A 452 -37.10 92.68 3.10
N ARG A 453 -36.67 93.18 1.93
CA ARG A 453 -36.05 94.51 1.76
C ARG A 453 -37.05 95.48 1.18
#